data_AF-A0A6J7UPG5-F1
#
_entry.id   AF-A0A6J7UPG5-F1
#
_cell.length_a   1.000
_cell.length_b   1.000
_cell.length_c   1.000
_cell.angle_alpha   90.00
_cell.angle_beta   90.00
_cell.angle_gamma   90.00
#
_symmetry.space_group_name_H-M   'P 1'
#
loop_
_entity.id
_entity.type
_entity.pdbx_description
1 polymer ?
#
loop_
_entity_poly.entity_id
_entity_poly.type
_entity_poly.pdbx_seq_one_letter_code
_entity_poly.pdbx_strand_id
1 'polypeptide(L)' 'MIATSGTVPEPAEIISWARDNMANFKAPKYVEVVDGLPLNASGKVLKFELRDRALRSIES' A
#
# COMPACT_ATOMS: atom_id res chain seq x y z
N MET A 1 -0.21 -5.24 -15.64
CA MET A 1 0.95 -6.13 -15.42
C MET A 1 0.86 -6.64 -13.99
N ILE A 2 1.05 -7.93 -13.76
CA ILE A 2 1.12 -8.50 -12.40
C ILE A 2 2.60 -8.63 -12.09
N ALA A 3 3.07 -8.04 -10.98
CA ALA A 3 4.44 -8.23 -10.53
C ALA A 3 4.70 -9.73 -10.36
N THR A 4 5.61 -10.28 -11.16
CA THR A 4 6.11 -11.65 -11.00
C THR A 4 6.83 -11.78 -9.65
N SER A 5 6.74 -12.95 -9.02
CA SER A 5 7.47 -13.25 -7.78
C SER A 5 8.94 -12.82 -7.89
N GLY A 6 9.37 -11.90 -7.02
CA GLY A 6 10.73 -11.34 -7.01
C GLY A 6 10.87 -9.90 -7.49
N THR A 7 9.80 -9.29 -8.03
CA THR A 7 9.81 -7.87 -8.44
C THR A 7 9.04 -7.00 -7.46
N VAL A 8 9.66 -5.91 -7.01
CA VAL A 8 9.00 -4.85 -6.26
C VAL A 8 8.10 -4.06 -7.21
N PRO A 9 6.78 -4.00 -6.98
CA PRO A 9 5.90 -3.24 -7.85
C PRO A 9 6.14 -1.74 -7.67
N GLU A 10 6.15 -1.00 -8.77
CA GLU A 10 6.24 0.46 -8.72
C GLU A 10 4.91 1.04 -8.18
N PRO A 11 4.94 1.86 -7.11
CA PRO A 11 3.73 2.46 -6.54
C PRO A 11 2.86 3.20 -7.56
N ALA A 12 3.48 3.88 -8.52
CA ALA A 12 2.78 4.62 -9.57
C ALA A 12 1.97 3.70 -10.48
N GLU A 13 2.47 2.49 -10.78
CA GLU A 13 1.76 1.51 -11.60
C GLU A 13 0.51 0.99 -10.88
N ILE A 14 0.60 0.78 -9.56
CA ILE A 14 -0.54 0.36 -8.73
C ILE A 14 -1.62 1.44 -8.74
N ILE A 15 -1.24 2.72 -8.60
CA ILE A 15 -2.18 3.84 -8.62
C ILE A 15 -2.83 3.98 -10.00
N SER A 16 -2.06 3.87 -11.09
CA SER A 16 -2.59 3.93 -12.46
C SER A 16 -3.60 2.82 -12.69
N TRP A 17 -3.21 1.58 -12.38
CA TRP A 17 -4.10 0.43 -12.51
C TRP A 17 -5.36 0.60 -11.68
N ALA A 18 -5.26 1.10 -10.44
CA ALA A 18 -6.42 1.33 -9.61
C ALA A 18 -7.37 2.36 -10.26
N ARG A 19 -6.87 3.49 -10.75
CA ARG A 19 -7.70 4.52 -11.42
C ARG A 19 -8.39 4.00 -12.67
N ASP A 20 -7.78 3.08 -13.39
CA ASP A 20 -8.37 2.47 -14.59
C ASP A 20 -9.45 1.42 -14.25
N ASN A 21 -9.37 0.80 -13.06
CA ASN A 21 -10.23 -0.34 -12.67
C ASN A 21 -11.29 0.01 -11.62
N MET A 22 -11.26 1.20 -11.02
CA MET A 22 -12.27 1.66 -10.08
C MET A 22 -12.56 3.15 -10.21
N ALA A 23 -13.70 3.60 -9.69
CA ALA A 23 -14.02 5.02 -9.66
C ALA A 23 -12.92 5.83 -8.94
N ASN A 24 -12.56 6.99 -9.48
CA ASN A 24 -11.43 7.82 -9.02
C ASN A 24 -11.42 8.08 -7.50
N PHE A 25 -12.58 8.21 -6.86
CA PHE A 25 -12.66 8.45 -5.41
C PHE A 25 -12.27 7.24 -4.55
N LYS A 26 -12.21 6.03 -5.12
CA LYS A 26 -11.76 4.79 -4.46
C LYS A 26 -10.29 4.50 -4.72
N ALA A 27 -9.70 5.08 -5.77
CA ALA A 27 -8.29 4.88 -6.07
C ALA A 27 -7.43 5.46 -4.93
N PRO A 28 -6.38 4.74 -4.49
CA PRO A 28 -5.49 5.23 -3.45
C PRO A 28 -4.74 6.48 -3.92
N LYS A 29 -4.51 7.42 -3.00
CA LYS A 29 -3.72 8.63 -3.28
C LYS A 29 -2.22 8.37 -3.13
N TYR A 30 -1.86 7.48 -2.22
CA TYR A 30 -0.48 7.11 -1.89
C TYR A 30 -0.39 5.60 -1.81
N VAL A 31 0.73 5.06 -2.27
CA VAL A 31 1.09 3.65 -2.18
C VAL A 31 2.54 3.59 -1.74
N GLU A 32 2.80 2.79 -0.71
CA GLU A 32 4.14 2.54 -0.17
C GLU A 32 4.35 1.04 -0.19
N VAL A 33 5.47 0.59 -0.76
CA VAL A 33 5.86 -0.83 -0.70
C VAL A 33 6.70 -1.02 0.55
N VAL A 34 6.32 -2.00 1.37
CA VAL A 34 7.00 -2.34 2.62
C VAL A 34 7.41 -3.81 2.60
N ASP A 35 8.54 -4.12 3.24
CA ASP A 35 9.04 -5.50 3.34
C ASP A 35 8.14 -6.41 4.19
N GLY A 36 7.31 -5.80 5.06
CA GLY A 36 6.42 -6.54 5.93
C GLY A 36 5.35 -5.68 6.61
N LEU A 37 4.20 -6.30 6.90
CA LEU A 37 3.12 -5.67 7.65
C LEU A 37 3.35 -5.81 9.15
N PRO A 38 2.94 -4.83 9.97
CA PRO A 38 2.94 -4.99 11.42
C PRO A 38 1.86 -6.00 11.82
N LEU A 39 2.28 -7.09 12.45
CA LEU A 39 1.39 -8.18 12.86
C LEU A 39 1.40 -8.33 14.39
N ASN A 40 0.27 -8.72 14.96
CA ASN A 40 0.22 -9.17 16.35
C ASN A 40 0.77 -10.60 16.49
N ALA A 41 0.84 -11.09 17.74
CA ALA A 41 1.30 -12.45 18.03
C ALA A 41 0.48 -13.58 17.35
N SER A 42 -0.74 -13.29 16.89
CA SER A 42 -1.59 -14.23 16.13
C SER A 42 -1.53 -14.01 14.62
N GLY A 43 -0.63 -13.15 14.12
CA GLY A 43 -0.47 -12.86 12.68
C GLY A 43 -1.49 -11.88 12.10
N LYS A 44 -2.32 -11.22 12.92
CA LYS A 44 -3.30 -10.23 12.42
C LYS A 44 -2.63 -8.87 12.23
N VAL A 45 -2.97 -8.20 11.13
CA VAL A 45 -2.46 -6.85 10.81
C VAL A 45 -2.92 -5.81 11.84
N LEU A 46 -1.96 -5.08 12.39
CA LEU A 46 -2.17 -3.96 13.30
C LEU A 46 -2.48 -2.68 12.52
N LYS A 47 -3.77 -2.48 12.19
CA LYS A 47 -4.20 -1.32 11.39
C LYS A 47 -3.91 0.03 12.02
N PHE A 48 -3.85 0.14 13.35
CA PHE A 48 -3.53 1.42 14.01
C PHE A 48 -2.09 1.84 13.70
N GLU A 49 -1.14 0.90 13.77
CA GLU A 49 0.26 1.18 13.47
C GLU A 49 0.46 1.55 12.00
N LEU A 50 -0.27 0.90 11.08
CA LEU A 50 -0.27 1.28 9.67
C LEU A 50 -0.77 2.71 9.44
N ARG A 51 -1.76 3.19 10.22
CA ARG A 51 -2.21 4.59 10.14
C ARG A 51 -1.12 5.54 10.62
N ASP A 52 -0.46 5.22 11.73
CA ASP A 52 0.62 6.06 12.27
C ASP A 52 1.85 6.09 11.35
N ARG A 53 2.15 4.97 10.67
CA ARG A 53 3.18 4.91 9.62
C ARG A 53 2.78 5.77 8.41
N ALA A 54 1.55 5.65 7.93
CA ALA A 54 1.07 6.41 6.79
C ALA A 54 1.05 7.93 7.05
N LEU A 55 0.65 8.37 8.25
CA LEU A 55 0.69 9.78 8.64
C LEU A 55 2.12 10.33 8.57
N ARG A 56 3.09 9.61 9.17
CA ARG A 56 4.51 10.00 9.12
C ARG A 56 5.07 10.02 7.71
N SER A 57 4.65 9.10 6.85
CA SER A 57 5.11 9.06 5.44
C SER A 57 4.51 10.17 4.59
N ILE A 58 3.32 10.69 4.91
CA ILE A 58 2.68 11.77 4.16
C ILE A 58 3.16 13.15 4.64
N GLU A 59 3.57 13.26 5.89
CA GLU A 59 4.09 14.50 6.48
C GLU A 59 5.57 14.78 6.17
N SER A 60 6.31 13.75 5.73
CA SER A 60 7.73 13.86 5.31
C SER A 60 7.89 14.24 3.85
#